data_AF-A0A0N0GW78-F1
#
_entry.id   AF-A0A0N0GW78-F1
#
_cell.length_a   1.000
_cell.length_b   1.000
_cell.length_c   1.000
_cell.angle_alpha   90.00
_cell.angle_beta   90.00
_cell.angle_gamma   90.00
#
_symmetry.space_group_name_H-M   'P 1'
#
loop_
_entity.id
_entity.type
_entity.pdbx_description
1 polymer ?
#
loop_
_entity_poly.entity_id
_entity_poly.type
_entity_poly.pdbx_seq_one_letter_code
_entity_poly.pdbx_strand_id
1 'polypeptide(L)'
;MVLPVPLQVTGPEPRVLAASVHHSSYDLSLQGPTEVPLEPVDDAGRTLGLLSEGNPPESGLLLTVEGVRTNLPPDTPYRIYLDHAEGEPGESPYFVGWISFFGSVETGGAGHGGQDVTYDITDQVRRLQAASLWPQGGVTVAITPSTPLTAELAAEPSAPRPTFERVTLSTS
;
A
#
# COMPACT_ATOMS: atom_id res chain seq x y z
N MET A 1 -15.90 -29.42 36.63
CA MET A 1 -14.87 -29.32 35.58
C MET A 1 -14.92 -27.91 35.05
N VAL A 2 -13.86 -27.12 35.26
CA VAL A 2 -13.76 -25.75 34.73
C VAL A 2 -12.92 -25.86 33.47
N LEU A 3 -13.51 -25.57 32.31
CA LEU A 3 -12.78 -25.49 31.04
C LEU A 3 -11.81 -24.30 31.11
N PRO A 4 -10.56 -24.42 30.65
CA PRO A 4 -9.69 -23.26 30.54
C PRO A 4 -10.22 -22.32 29.44
N VAL A 5 -10.43 -21.05 29.82
CA VAL A 5 -10.67 -19.96 28.87
C VAL A 5 -9.37 -19.75 28.08
N PRO A 6 -9.38 -19.73 26.74
CA PRO A 6 -8.18 -19.41 25.98
C PRO A 6 -7.79 -17.95 26.28
N LEU A 7 -6.56 -17.75 26.74
CA LEU A 7 -5.95 -16.43 26.85
C LEU A 7 -5.88 -15.84 25.44
N GLN A 8 -6.75 -14.89 25.13
CA GLN A 8 -6.59 -14.05 23.95
C GLN A 8 -5.31 -13.25 24.15
N VAL A 9 -4.28 -13.56 23.34
CA VAL A 9 -3.10 -12.72 23.21
C VAL A 9 -3.55 -11.48 22.44
N THR A 10 -4.05 -10.47 23.15
CA THR A 10 -4.18 -9.12 22.61
C THR A 10 -2.78 -8.54 22.48
N GLY A 11 -2.16 -8.74 21.32
CA GLY A 11 -1.12 -7.81 20.87
C GLY A 11 -1.71 -6.40 20.77
N PRO A 12 -0.91 -5.34 20.87
CA PRO A 12 -1.41 -3.99 20.60
C PRO A 12 -2.05 -3.95 19.21
N GLU A 13 -3.21 -3.28 19.10
CA GLU A 13 -3.82 -3.05 17.79
C GLU A 13 -2.88 -2.22 16.92
N PRO A 14 -2.79 -2.49 15.61
CA PRO A 14 -1.95 -1.72 14.71
C PRO A 14 -2.28 -0.24 14.82
N ARG A 15 -1.30 0.58 15.18
CA ARG A 15 -1.47 2.03 15.28
C ARG A 15 -1.18 2.66 13.94
N VAL A 16 -2.19 3.23 13.28
CA VAL A 16 -2.03 3.98 12.03
C VAL A 16 -1.27 5.28 12.30
N LEU A 17 -0.20 5.50 11.55
CA LEU A 17 0.67 6.68 11.62
C LEU A 17 0.31 7.70 10.55
N ALA A 18 0.06 7.21 9.33
CA ALA A 18 -0.29 8.01 8.17
C ALA A 18 -1.27 7.25 7.29
N ALA A 19 -2.09 7.98 6.54
CA ALA A 19 -3.03 7.41 5.61
C ALA A 19 -3.24 8.29 4.38
N SER A 20 -3.64 7.68 3.27
CA SER A 20 -4.14 8.42 2.13
C SER A 20 -5.36 9.25 2.53
N VAL A 21 -5.55 10.40 1.86
CA VAL A 21 -6.70 11.28 2.06
C VAL A 21 -8.01 10.48 1.99
N HIS A 22 -9.02 10.89 2.77
CA HIS A 22 -10.31 10.18 2.80
C HIS A 22 -11.05 10.29 1.45
N HIS A 23 -11.01 9.22 0.66
CA HIS A 23 -11.73 9.05 -0.60
C HIS A 23 -12.62 7.81 -0.50
N SER A 24 -13.67 7.72 -1.31
CA SER A 24 -14.46 6.49 -1.43
C SER A 24 -13.68 5.36 -2.11
N SER A 25 -12.81 5.71 -3.06
CA SER A 25 -11.85 4.84 -3.73
C SER A 25 -10.87 5.66 -4.57
N TYR A 26 -9.77 5.04 -4.96
CA TYR A 26 -8.77 5.55 -5.90
C TYR A 26 -8.72 4.66 -7.14
N ASP A 27 -8.67 5.29 -8.32
CA ASP A 27 -8.43 4.59 -9.58
C ASP A 27 -6.93 4.35 -9.78
N LEU A 28 -6.57 3.10 -10.12
CA LEU A 28 -5.21 2.77 -10.53
C LEU A 28 -5.06 2.97 -12.03
N SER A 29 -4.06 3.77 -12.42
CA SER A 29 -3.77 4.02 -13.82
C SER A 29 -3.30 2.73 -14.51
N LEU A 30 -3.76 2.52 -15.74
CA LEU A 30 -3.27 1.45 -16.62
C LEU A 30 -2.00 1.86 -17.39
N GLN A 31 -1.65 3.15 -17.37
CA GLN A 31 -0.62 3.73 -18.25
C GLN A 31 0.65 4.16 -17.51
N GLY A 32 0.61 4.28 -16.19
CA GLY A 32 1.72 4.81 -15.40
C GLY A 32 1.45 4.84 -13.91
N PRO A 33 2.32 5.48 -13.12
CA PRO A 33 2.19 5.49 -11.67
C PRO A 33 0.96 6.30 -11.22
N THR A 34 0.22 5.74 -10.28
CA THR A 34 -0.71 6.47 -9.41
C THR A 34 0.05 6.85 -8.13
N GLU A 35 0.26 8.15 -7.91
CA GLU A 35 0.91 8.68 -6.71
C GLU A 35 -0.12 8.97 -5.61
N VAL A 36 0.14 8.46 -4.42
CA VAL A 36 -0.77 8.50 -3.27
C VAL A 36 -0.04 9.14 -2.08
N PRO A 37 -0.22 10.45 -1.82
CA PRO A 37 0.37 11.07 -0.65
C PRO A 37 -0.30 10.55 0.63
N LEU A 38 0.51 10.28 1.66
CA LEU A 38 0.05 9.89 2.98
C LEU A 38 0.14 11.06 3.95
N GLU A 39 -0.97 11.36 4.61
CA GLU A 39 -1.08 12.39 5.64
C GLU A 39 -0.99 11.77 7.02
N PRO A 40 -0.31 12.41 7.99
CA PRO A 40 -0.28 11.96 9.37
C PRO A 40 -1.70 11.85 9.95
N VAL A 41 -1.97 10.78 10.69
CA VAL A 41 -3.23 10.59 11.43
C VAL A 41 -3.04 11.02 12.88
N ASP A 42 -3.79 12.03 13.32
CA ASP A 42 -3.80 12.53 14.72
C ASP A 42 -2.40 12.85 15.31
N ASP A 43 -2.26 12.80 16.64
CA ASP A 43 -0.98 12.93 17.38
C ASP A 43 0.01 11.78 17.08
N ALA A 44 -0.36 10.77 16.28
CA ALA A 44 0.58 9.77 15.76
C ALA A 44 1.59 10.39 14.77
N GLY A 45 1.37 11.63 14.35
CA GLY A 45 2.34 12.47 13.64
C GLY A 45 3.69 12.60 14.35
N ARG A 46 3.79 12.36 15.68
CA ARG A 46 5.11 12.26 16.35
C ARG A 46 5.92 11.05 15.90
N THR A 47 5.30 9.89 15.74
CA THR A 47 6.00 8.68 15.26
C THR A 47 6.34 8.80 13.78
N LEU A 48 5.46 9.44 12.99
CA LEU A 48 5.80 9.80 11.61
C LEU A 48 6.93 10.85 11.55
N GLY A 49 6.95 11.80 12.48
CA GLY A 49 8.04 12.76 12.64
C GLY A 49 9.36 12.07 12.97
N LEU A 50 9.36 11.09 13.87
CA LEU A 50 10.53 10.26 14.16
C LEU A 50 11.00 9.46 12.94
N LEU A 51 10.07 8.95 12.12
CA LEU A 51 10.40 8.36 10.82
C LEU A 51 11.05 9.39 9.88
N SER A 52 10.56 10.62 9.83
CA SER A 52 11.20 11.70 9.06
C SER A 52 12.58 12.09 9.59
N GLU A 53 12.80 11.99 10.90
CA GLU A 53 14.07 12.27 11.60
C GLU A 53 15.09 11.11 11.54
N GLY A 54 14.76 10.01 10.84
CA GLY A 54 15.68 8.89 10.68
C GLY A 54 15.68 7.88 11.84
N ASN A 55 14.61 7.85 12.65
CA ASN A 55 14.48 6.95 13.80
C ASN A 55 13.25 6.02 13.62
N PRO A 56 13.33 5.02 12.73
CA PRO A 56 12.23 4.10 12.46
C PRO A 56 12.06 3.11 13.62
N PRO A 57 10.87 2.50 13.79
CA PRO A 57 10.65 1.51 14.84
C PRO A 57 11.55 0.28 14.67
N GLU A 58 11.73 -0.48 15.75
CA GLU A 58 12.56 -1.69 15.76
C GLU A 58 11.98 -2.83 14.91
N SER A 59 10.66 -2.86 14.73
CA SER A 59 9.94 -3.82 13.91
C SER A 59 8.53 -3.33 13.61
N GLY A 60 7.84 -4.01 12.70
CA GLY A 60 6.39 -3.89 12.56
C GLY A 60 5.91 -2.61 11.90
N LEU A 61 6.74 -1.95 11.09
CA LEU A 61 6.28 -0.85 10.23
C LEU A 61 5.62 -1.44 8.99
N LEU A 62 4.30 -1.35 8.91
CA LEU A 62 3.48 -2.00 7.90
C LEU A 62 2.89 -0.98 6.93
N LEU A 63 3.01 -1.25 5.63
CA LEU A 63 2.27 -0.57 4.57
C LEU A 63 1.12 -1.46 4.12
N THR A 64 -0.12 -0.98 4.23
CA THR A 64 -1.31 -1.70 3.76
C THR A 64 -2.00 -0.92 2.64
N VAL A 65 -2.35 -1.62 1.56
CA VAL A 65 -3.27 -1.13 0.53
C VAL A 65 -4.58 -1.88 0.72
N GLU A 66 -5.62 -1.15 1.12
CA GLU A 66 -6.91 -1.67 1.55
C GLU A 66 -7.91 -1.65 0.38
N GLY A 67 -8.78 -2.65 0.33
CA GLY A 67 -9.92 -2.68 -0.59
C GLY A 67 -9.51 -2.74 -2.07
N VAL A 68 -8.42 -3.45 -2.40
CA VAL A 68 -7.97 -3.66 -3.78
C VAL A 68 -9.02 -4.47 -4.56
N ARG A 69 -9.51 -3.92 -5.67
CA ARG A 69 -10.62 -4.48 -6.48
C ARG A 69 -10.41 -4.23 -7.96
N THR A 70 -11.10 -5.00 -8.80
CA THR A 70 -11.22 -4.70 -10.23
C THR A 70 -12.48 -5.30 -10.83
N ASN A 71 -13.03 -4.68 -11.88
CA ASN A 71 -14.12 -5.25 -12.67
C ASN A 71 -13.66 -6.45 -13.53
N LEU A 72 -12.40 -6.41 -13.98
CA LEU A 72 -11.74 -7.41 -14.80
C LEU A 72 -10.27 -7.47 -14.37
N PRO A 73 -9.66 -8.65 -14.14
CA PRO A 73 -8.26 -8.74 -13.78
C PRO A 73 -7.38 -8.11 -14.87
N PRO A 74 -6.48 -7.16 -14.54
CA PRO A 74 -5.41 -6.77 -15.43
C PRO A 74 -4.50 -7.97 -15.74
N ASP A 75 -3.99 -8.05 -16.98
CA ASP A 75 -3.04 -9.09 -17.40
C ASP A 75 -1.64 -8.92 -16.78
N THR A 76 -1.42 -7.84 -16.04
CA THR A 76 -0.15 -7.49 -15.40
C THR A 76 -0.38 -7.15 -13.93
N PRO A 77 0.51 -7.57 -13.01
CA PRO A 77 0.45 -7.12 -11.63
C PRO A 77 0.85 -5.64 -11.53
N TYR A 78 0.53 -5.03 -10.41
CA TYR A 78 0.99 -3.69 -10.06
C TYR A 78 2.18 -3.78 -9.11
N ARG A 79 3.08 -2.82 -9.20
CA ARG A 79 4.26 -2.65 -8.33
C ARG A 79 4.00 -1.49 -7.40
N ILE A 80 4.37 -1.64 -6.13
CA ILE A 80 4.30 -0.60 -5.12
C ILE A 80 5.70 -0.10 -4.85
N TYR A 81 5.84 1.22 -4.79
CA TYR A 81 7.08 1.91 -4.41
C TYR A 81 6.82 2.91 -3.29
N LEU A 82 7.79 3.07 -2.39
CA LEU A 82 7.83 4.18 -1.43
C LEU A 82 8.40 5.42 -2.13
N ASP A 83 7.75 6.56 -1.94
CA ASP A 83 8.01 7.86 -2.55
C ASP A 83 7.68 7.95 -4.04
N HIS A 84 8.43 7.27 -4.90
CA HIS A 84 8.26 7.36 -6.35
C HIS A 84 8.61 6.06 -7.08
N ALA A 85 8.03 5.87 -8.27
CA ALA A 85 8.33 4.73 -9.11
C ALA A 85 9.64 4.98 -9.89
N GLU A 86 10.73 4.36 -9.44
CA GLU A 86 12.02 4.37 -10.12
C GLU A 86 12.55 2.94 -10.26
N GLY A 87 13.03 2.58 -11.46
CA GLY A 87 13.73 1.33 -11.70
C GLY A 87 12.86 0.07 -11.67
N GLU A 88 13.45 -1.04 -12.11
CA GLU A 88 12.80 -2.35 -12.08
C GLU A 88 12.84 -2.97 -10.66
N PRO A 89 11.90 -3.88 -10.35
CA PRO A 89 11.94 -4.69 -9.13
C PRO A 89 13.29 -5.41 -8.97
N GLY A 90 13.92 -5.25 -7.81
CA GLY A 90 15.24 -5.79 -7.51
C GLY A 90 16.41 -4.81 -7.76
N GLU A 91 16.19 -3.77 -8.57
CA GLU A 91 17.15 -2.68 -8.79
C GLU A 91 16.79 -1.45 -7.97
N SER A 92 15.50 -1.21 -7.78
CA SER A 92 14.97 -0.06 -7.05
C SER A 92 15.06 -0.22 -5.53
N PRO A 93 15.65 0.74 -4.80
CA PRO A 93 15.59 0.76 -3.33
C PRO A 93 14.17 1.11 -2.82
N TYR A 94 13.33 1.69 -3.68
CA TYR A 94 11.97 2.13 -3.35
C TYR A 94 10.92 1.04 -3.53
N PHE A 95 11.23 -0.05 -4.25
CA PHE A 95 10.29 -1.13 -4.50
C PHE A 95 9.88 -1.86 -3.21
N VAL A 96 8.58 -1.86 -2.91
CA VAL A 96 7.97 -2.50 -1.74
C VAL A 96 7.49 -3.91 -2.05
N GLY A 97 6.75 -4.08 -3.15
CA GLY A 97 6.05 -5.33 -3.41
C GLY A 97 5.09 -5.27 -4.60
N TRP A 98 4.32 -6.35 -4.77
CA TRP A 98 3.42 -6.55 -5.89
C TRP A 98 1.97 -6.66 -5.44
N ILE A 99 1.06 -6.00 -6.16
CA ILE A 99 -0.38 -6.23 -6.07
C ILE A 99 -0.81 -7.15 -7.23
N SER A 100 -1.40 -8.28 -6.88
CA SER A 100 -2.06 -9.17 -7.84
C SER A 100 -3.57 -9.05 -7.71
N PHE A 101 -4.29 -8.98 -8.83
CA PHE A 101 -5.75 -8.91 -8.86
C PHE A 101 -6.41 -10.29 -9.11
N PHE A 102 -5.64 -11.36 -8.96
CA PHE A 102 -6.14 -12.71 -9.12
C PHE A 102 -7.15 -13.04 -8.01
N GLY A 103 -8.38 -13.37 -8.39
CA GLY A 103 -9.47 -13.67 -7.44
C GLY A 103 -10.22 -12.44 -6.89
N SER A 104 -9.85 -11.22 -7.33
CA SER A 104 -10.40 -9.94 -6.83
C SER A 104 -11.55 -9.40 -7.71
N VAL A 105 -12.22 -10.29 -8.45
CA VAL A 105 -13.32 -9.93 -9.37
C VAL A 105 -14.64 -10.03 -8.64
N GLU A 106 -15.41 -8.94 -8.63
CA GLU A 106 -16.74 -8.92 -8.03
C GLU A 106 -17.68 -9.92 -8.72
N THR A 107 -17.90 -11.08 -8.09
CA THR A 107 -18.79 -12.13 -8.59
C THR A 107 -20.13 -12.05 -7.88
N GLY A 108 -20.99 -11.11 -8.30
CA GLY A 108 -22.47 -11.17 -8.22
C GLY A 108 -23.20 -11.57 -6.91
N GLY A 109 -22.52 -11.70 -5.78
CA GLY A 109 -23.08 -12.08 -4.49
C GLY A 109 -22.56 -11.15 -3.40
N ALA A 110 -23.36 -10.93 -2.36
CA ALA A 110 -23.21 -9.91 -1.32
C ALA A 110 -21.98 -10.06 -0.38
N GLY A 111 -20.79 -10.30 -0.93
CA GLY A 111 -19.50 -10.23 -0.24
C GLY A 111 -18.76 -8.96 -0.62
N HIS A 112 -18.15 -8.29 0.35
CA HIS A 112 -17.38 -7.06 0.17
C HIS A 112 -16.07 -7.39 -0.56
N GLY A 113 -16.12 -7.49 -1.89
CA GLY A 113 -15.13 -8.16 -2.77
C GLY A 113 -13.77 -7.49 -2.97
N GLY A 114 -13.28 -6.72 -2.00
CA GLY A 114 -11.92 -6.18 -2.00
C GLY A 114 -10.98 -7.03 -1.15
N GLN A 115 -9.69 -7.04 -1.53
CA GLN A 115 -8.63 -7.68 -0.74
C GLN A 115 -7.68 -6.60 -0.20
N ASP A 116 -7.14 -6.85 0.99
CA ASP A 116 -6.09 -6.02 1.56
C ASP A 116 -4.74 -6.69 1.32
N VAL A 117 -3.73 -5.89 0.97
CA VAL A 117 -2.35 -6.36 0.85
C VAL A 117 -1.46 -5.57 1.80
N THR A 118 -0.67 -6.28 2.61
CA THR A 118 0.19 -5.69 3.64
C THR A 118 1.64 -6.12 3.44
N TYR A 119 2.55 -5.17 3.61
CA TYR A 119 3.99 -5.36 3.51
C TYR A 119 4.68 -4.82 4.75
N ASP A 120 5.58 -5.60 5.35
CA ASP A 120 6.52 -5.08 6.34
C ASP A 120 7.63 -4.32 5.61
N ILE A 121 7.67 -3.01 5.83
CA ILE A 121 8.63 -2.10 5.20
C ILE A 121 9.72 -1.65 6.17
N THR A 122 9.80 -2.22 7.38
CA THR A 122 10.73 -1.78 8.44
C THR A 122 12.18 -1.71 7.93
N ASP A 123 12.67 -2.80 7.35
CA ASP A 123 14.06 -2.87 6.86
C ASP A 123 14.27 -2.06 5.59
N GLN A 124 13.22 -1.80 4.82
CA GLN A 124 13.31 -0.93 3.65
C GLN A 124 13.47 0.53 4.07
N VAL A 125 12.62 1.01 4.99
CA VAL A 125 12.71 2.39 5.51
C VAL A 125 14.06 2.66 6.15
N ARG A 126 14.60 1.72 6.94
CA ARG A 126 15.95 1.82 7.50
C ARG A 126 17.03 1.97 6.44
N ARG A 127 16.97 1.15 5.38
CA ARG A 127 17.95 1.21 4.28
C ARG A 127 17.86 2.54 3.54
N LEU A 128 16.64 3.03 3.27
CA LEU A 128 16.43 4.33 2.63
C LEU A 128 16.97 5.48 3.49
N GLN A 129 16.72 5.47 4.80
CA GLN A 129 17.24 6.49 5.72
C GLN A 129 18.78 6.43 5.83
N ALA A 130 19.36 5.24 5.98
CA ALA A 130 20.81 5.07 6.04
C ALA A 130 21.51 5.54 4.75
N ALA A 131 20.82 5.45 3.60
CA ALA A 131 21.30 5.93 2.31
C ALA A 131 20.98 7.42 2.04
N SER A 132 20.33 8.13 2.98
CA SER A 132 19.80 9.50 2.77
C SER A 132 18.83 9.62 1.58
N LEU A 133 18.11 8.54 1.27
CA LEU A 133 17.10 8.45 0.20
C LEU A 133 15.67 8.53 0.72
N TRP A 134 15.47 8.56 2.04
CA TRP A 134 14.13 8.71 2.63
C TRP A 134 13.58 10.11 2.40
N PRO A 135 12.32 10.27 1.92
CA PRO A 135 11.77 11.56 1.56
C PRO A 135 11.67 12.52 2.76
N GLN A 136 12.10 13.75 2.52
CA GLN A 136 12.06 14.85 3.47
C GLN A 136 10.85 15.72 3.14
N GLY A 137 9.70 15.49 3.80
CA GLY A 137 8.50 16.32 3.60
C GLY A 137 7.17 15.58 3.48
N GLY A 138 7.18 14.25 3.57
CA GLY A 138 5.97 13.43 3.51
C GLY A 138 6.28 12.07 2.90
N VAL A 139 5.40 11.10 3.09
CA VAL A 139 5.52 9.79 2.45
C VAL A 139 4.50 9.74 1.32
N THR A 140 4.98 9.53 0.10
CA THR A 140 4.13 9.19 -1.05
C THR A 140 4.25 7.69 -1.31
N VAL A 141 3.20 7.08 -1.84
CA VAL A 141 3.24 5.70 -2.35
C VAL A 141 2.91 5.75 -3.83
N ALA A 142 3.79 5.21 -4.67
CA ALA A 142 3.56 5.09 -6.09
C ALA A 142 3.14 3.65 -6.42
N ILE A 143 1.96 3.50 -7.03
CA ILE A 143 1.43 2.21 -7.46
C ILE A 143 1.35 2.22 -8.98
N THR A 144 2.11 1.36 -9.66
CA THR A 144 2.30 1.40 -11.12
C THR A 144 2.05 0.04 -11.76
N PRO A 145 1.42 -0.03 -12.94
CA PRO A 145 1.31 -1.29 -13.68
C PRO A 145 2.69 -1.75 -14.14
N SER A 146 2.97 -3.04 -14.04
CA SER A 146 4.28 -3.58 -14.48
C SER A 146 4.46 -3.54 -15.98
N THR A 147 3.35 -3.55 -16.72
CA THR A 147 3.33 -3.41 -18.17
C THR A 147 2.27 -2.38 -18.52
N PRO A 148 2.66 -1.10 -18.70
CA PRO A 148 1.73 -0.06 -19.07
C PRO A 148 1.00 -0.37 -20.37
N LEU A 149 -0.31 -0.14 -20.39
CA LEU A 149 -1.09 -0.13 -21.61
C LEU A 149 -0.88 1.19 -22.36
N THR A 150 -1.07 1.14 -23.68
CA THR A 150 -1.17 2.35 -24.48
C THR A 150 -2.48 3.08 -24.14
N ALA A 151 -2.52 4.40 -24.41
CA ALA A 151 -3.71 5.20 -24.18
C ALA A 151 -4.96 4.66 -24.92
N GLU A 152 -4.77 4.12 -26.12
CA GLU A 152 -5.84 3.53 -26.92
C GLU A 152 -6.43 2.28 -26.26
N LEU A 153 -5.58 1.35 -25.81
CA LEU A 153 -6.02 0.13 -25.12
C LEU A 153 -6.63 0.44 -23.74
N ALA A 154 -6.07 1.42 -23.01
CA ALA A 154 -6.58 1.84 -21.72
C ALA A 154 -7.96 2.53 -21.80
N ALA A 155 -8.32 3.09 -22.96
CA ALA A 155 -9.59 3.76 -23.19
C ALA A 155 -10.72 2.79 -23.64
N GLU A 156 -10.39 1.53 -23.93
CA GLU A 156 -11.39 0.56 -24.36
C GLU A 156 -12.46 0.32 -23.28
N PRO A 157 -13.74 0.14 -23.65
CA PRO A 157 -14.79 -0.17 -22.69
C PRO A 157 -14.53 -1.46 -21.89
N SER A 158 -13.82 -2.42 -22.50
CA SER A 158 -13.39 -3.69 -21.94
C SER A 158 -12.14 -3.61 -21.07
N ALA A 159 -11.49 -2.45 -20.97
CA ALA A 159 -10.28 -2.31 -20.19
C ALA A 159 -10.54 -2.57 -18.68
N PRO A 160 -9.57 -3.16 -17.97
CA PRO A 160 -9.62 -3.30 -16.51
C PRO A 160 -9.80 -1.94 -15.81
N ARG A 161 -10.48 -1.94 -14.68
CA ARG A 161 -10.68 -0.78 -13.80
C ARG A 161 -10.23 -1.13 -12.38
N PRO A 162 -8.91 -1.31 -12.18
CA PRO A 162 -8.37 -1.59 -10.86
C PRO A 162 -8.53 -0.37 -9.96
N THR A 163 -8.95 -0.61 -8.72
CA THR A 163 -9.15 0.41 -7.69
C THR A 163 -8.63 -0.09 -6.36
N PHE A 164 -8.43 0.83 -5.42
CA PHE A 164 -8.24 0.53 -4.00
C PHE A 164 -8.97 1.58 -3.15
N GLU A 165 -9.24 1.29 -1.89
CA GLU A 165 -9.97 2.21 -1.01
C GLU A 165 -9.03 3.18 -0.30
N ARG A 166 -7.91 2.66 0.24
CA ARG A 166 -7.03 3.42 1.10
C ARG A 166 -5.62 2.84 1.15
N VAL A 167 -4.64 3.69 1.43
CA VAL A 167 -3.29 3.27 1.80
C VAL A 167 -3.00 3.71 3.23
N THR A 168 -2.48 2.81 4.06
CA THR A 168 -2.11 3.12 5.44
C THR A 168 -0.67 2.73 5.75
N LEU A 169 -0.02 3.55 6.56
CA LEU A 169 1.24 3.24 7.23
C LEU A 169 0.94 3.04 8.71
N SER A 170 1.28 1.89 9.28
CA SER A 170 0.97 1.55 10.67
C SER A 170 2.13 0.86 11.38
N THR A 171 2.07 0.81 12.72
CA THR A 171 3.00 0.04 13.55
C THR A 171 2.26 -1.04 14.33
N SER A 172 2.77 -2.28 14.34
CA SER A 172 2.30 -3.36 15.22
C SER A 172 3.16 -3.49 16.46
#